data_AF-A0A077FLS1-F1
#
_entry.id   AF-A0A077FLS1-F1
#
_cell.length_a   1.000
_cell.length_b   1.000
_cell.length_c   1.000
_cell.angle_alpha   90.00
_cell.angle_beta   90.00
_cell.angle_gamma   90.00
#
_symmetry.space_group_name_H-M   'P 1'
#
loop_
_entity.id
_entity.type
_entity.pdbx_description
1 polymer ?
#
loop_
_entity_poly.entity_id
_entity_poly.type
_entity_poly.pdbx_seq_one_letter_code
_entity_poly.pdbx_strand_id
1 'polypeptide(L)'
;MLLDWIYLIMAGLTEIVFAICLKASQGFTRPLPTTLFVVSAVLSLYLMNKSMNSISLGTVYAVWTGIGAAGVVITGAILFKDPLSLPRIVFISLLLISIIGLKFSE
;
A
#
# COMPACT_ATOMS: atom_id res chain seq x y z
N MET A 1 -2.28 -11.30 17.58
CA MET A 1 -2.62 -9.87 17.72
C MET A 1 -1.47 -8.94 17.35
N LEU A 2 -0.46 -8.67 18.19
CA LEU A 2 0.60 -7.69 17.84
C LEU A 2 1.36 -8.08 16.57
N LEU A 3 1.73 -9.35 16.45
CA LEU A 3 2.43 -9.88 15.28
C LEU A 3 1.63 -9.71 13.98
N ASP A 4 0.30 -9.83 14.04
CA ASP A 4 -0.58 -9.70 12.87
C ASP A 4 -0.65 -8.25 12.39
N TRP A 5 -0.64 -7.29 13.31
CA TRP A 5 -0.52 -5.86 12.96
C TRP A 5 0.85 -5.53 12.36
N ILE A 6 1.93 -6.15 12.84
CA ILE A 6 3.26 -5.99 12.23
C ILE A 6 3.25 -6.54 10.80
N TYR A 7 2.67 -7.73 10.58
CA TYR A 7 2.51 -8.27 9.22
C TYR A 7 1.70 -7.34 8.33
N LEU A 8 0.64 -6.72 8.84
CA LEU A 8 -0.19 -5.78 8.09
C LEU A 8 0.58 -4.51 7.68
N ILE A 9 1.34 -3.92 8.60
CA ILE A 9 2.19 -2.76 8.32
C ILE A 9 3.26 -3.13 7.28
N MET A 10 3.93 -4.27 7.45
CA MET A 10 4.93 -4.76 6.51
C MET A 10 4.33 -5.07 5.13
N ALA A 11 3.10 -5.58 5.08
CA ALA A 11 2.36 -5.77 3.84
C ALA A 11 2.16 -4.43 3.12
N GLY A 12 1.67 -3.41 3.83
CA GLY A 12 1.48 -2.07 3.25
C GLY A 12 2.80 -1.42 2.81
N LEU A 13 3.90 -1.59 3.55
CA LEU A 13 5.20 -1.07 3.13
C LEU A 13 5.73 -1.78 1.86
N THR A 14 5.53 -3.09 1.77
CA THR A 14 5.91 -3.88 0.59
C THR A 14 5.02 -3.52 -0.61
N GLU A 15 3.77 -3.13 -0.37
CA GLU A 15 2.86 -2.62 -1.40
C GLU A 15 3.44 -1.40 -2.12
N ILE A 16 3.95 -0.44 -1.33
CA ILE A 16 4.59 0.77 -1.87
C ILE A 16 5.75 0.39 -2.80
N VAL A 17 6.58 -0.59 -2.39
CA VAL A 17 7.71 -1.08 -3.19
C VAL A 17 7.22 -1.65 -4.51
N PHE A 18 6.23 -2.54 -4.51
CA PHE A 18 5.77 -3.14 -5.76
C PHE A 18 5.12 -2.09 -6.66
N ALA A 19 4.36 -1.12 -6.11
CA ALA A 19 3.71 -0.08 -6.88
C ALA A 19 4.73 0.85 -7.59
N ILE A 20 5.84 1.18 -6.90
CA ILE A 20 6.97 1.90 -7.49
C ILE A 20 7.61 1.07 -8.61
N CYS A 21 7.87 -0.21 -8.36
CA CYS A 21 8.46 -1.12 -9.35
C CYS A 21 7.54 -1.32 -10.58
N LEU A 22 6.23 -1.38 -10.37
CA LEU A 22 5.23 -1.46 -11.43
C LEU A 22 5.33 -0.25 -12.35
N LYS A 23 5.36 0.97 -11.79
CA LYS A 23 5.55 2.19 -12.56
C LYS A 23 6.90 2.21 -13.27
N ALA A 24 7.97 1.79 -12.59
CA ALA A 24 9.32 1.72 -13.14
C ALA A 24 9.48 0.65 -14.23
N SER A 25 8.59 -0.34 -14.30
CA SER A 25 8.63 -1.42 -15.32
C SER A 25 8.36 -0.93 -16.74
N GLN A 26 7.78 0.27 -16.91
CA GLN A 26 7.36 0.84 -18.19
C GLN A 26 6.52 -0.15 -19.01
N GLY A 27 5.41 -0.63 -18.44
CA GLY A 27 4.54 -1.61 -19.09
C GLY A 27 5.21 -2.98 -19.24
N PHE A 28 5.98 -3.39 -18.23
CA PHE A 28 6.70 -4.68 -18.19
C PHE A 28 7.82 -4.84 -19.22
N THR A 29 8.26 -3.76 -19.86
CA THR A 29 9.37 -3.79 -20.83
C THR A 29 10.74 -3.90 -20.16
N ARG A 30 10.86 -3.44 -18.90
CA ARG A 30 12.10 -3.52 -18.12
C ARG A 30 12.10 -4.76 -17.22
N PRO A 31 13.00 -5.73 -17.41
CA PRO A 31 12.95 -7.00 -16.70
C PRO A 31 13.20 -6.86 -15.20
N LEU A 32 14.21 -6.08 -14.79
CA LEU A 32 14.56 -5.94 -13.38
C LEU A 32 13.44 -5.32 -12.52
N PRO A 33 12.84 -4.17 -12.88
CA PRO A 33 11.68 -3.65 -12.13
C PRO A 33 10.46 -4.57 -12.18
N THR A 34 10.26 -5.31 -13.28
CA THR A 34 9.16 -6.28 -13.41
C THR A 34 9.33 -7.42 -12.44
N THR A 35 10.52 -8.02 -12.34
CA THR A 35 10.80 -9.08 -11.36
C THR A 35 10.62 -8.59 -9.94
N LEU A 36 11.13 -7.38 -9.63
CA LEU A 36 10.95 -6.78 -8.30
C LEU A 36 9.47 -6.56 -7.99
N PHE A 37 8.68 -6.05 -8.93
CA PHE A 37 7.23 -5.90 -8.79
C PHE A 37 6.57 -7.24 -8.45
N VAL A 38 6.84 -8.30 -9.20
CA VAL A 38 6.20 -9.61 -8.96
C VAL A 38 6.56 -10.16 -7.57
N VAL A 39 7.85 -10.13 -7.21
CA VAL A 39 8.31 -10.64 -5.91
C VAL A 39 7.70 -9.85 -4.74
N SER A 40 7.72 -8.53 -4.82
CA SER A 40 7.15 -7.67 -3.78
C SER A 40 5.62 -7.73 -3.72
N ALA A 41 4.93 -7.88 -4.84
CA ALA A 41 3.48 -8.09 -4.87
C ALA A 41 3.09 -9.39 -4.17
N VAL A 42 3.76 -10.51 -4.49
CA VAL A 42 3.53 -11.80 -3.84
C VAL A 42 3.83 -11.72 -2.34
N LEU A 43 4.94 -11.09 -1.96
CA LEU A 43 5.30 -10.92 -0.55
C LEU A 43 4.28 -10.06 0.20
N SER A 44 3.83 -8.94 -0.39
CA SER A 44 2.81 -8.07 0.19
C SER A 44 1.52 -8.84 0.46
N LEU A 45 1.03 -9.58 -0.53
CA LEU A 45 -0.20 -10.36 -0.40
C LEU A 45 -0.06 -11.50 0.61
N TYR A 46 1.11 -12.14 0.68
CA TYR A 46 1.40 -13.17 1.68
C TYR A 46 1.37 -12.62 3.10
N LEU A 47 1.99 -11.46 3.34
CA LEU A 47 1.98 -10.78 4.64
C LEU A 47 0.57 -10.30 5.02
N MET A 48 -0.20 -9.79 4.04
CA MET A 48 -1.59 -9.42 4.23
C MET A 48 -2.42 -10.63 4.70
N ASN A 49 -2.27 -11.77 4.03
CA ASN A 49 -2.93 -13.02 4.42
C ASN A 49 -2.54 -13.46 5.85
N LYS A 50 -1.26 -13.30 6.25
CA LYS A 50 -0.83 -13.60 7.62
C LYS A 50 -1.49 -12.71 8.67
N SER A 51 -1.80 -11.46 8.36
CA SER A 51 -2.50 -10.56 9.29
C SER A 51 -3.97 -10.92 9.52
N MET A 52 -4.60 -11.63 8.58
CA MET A 52 -6.02 -12.01 8.66
C MET A 52 -6.32 -13.09 9.72
N ASN A 53 -5.29 -13.66 10.34
CA ASN A 53 -5.48 -14.65 11.41
C ASN A 53 -6.21 -14.09 12.64
N SER A 54 -6.06 -12.79 12.92
CA SER A 54 -6.72 -12.13 14.06
C SER A 54 -7.39 -10.80 13.75
N ILE A 55 -7.25 -10.28 12.52
CA ILE A 55 -7.82 -9.02 12.07
C ILE A 55 -8.88 -9.33 11.00
N SER A 56 -10.04 -8.67 11.08
CA SER A 56 -11.09 -8.82 10.07
C SER A 56 -10.56 -8.45 8.68
N LEU A 57 -11.09 -9.13 7.65
CA LEU A 57 -10.72 -8.86 6.26
C LEU A 57 -10.95 -7.39 5.88
N GLY A 58 -12.05 -6.80 6.36
CA GLY A 58 -12.40 -5.39 6.14
C GLY A 58 -11.34 -4.45 6.70
N THR A 59 -10.96 -4.64 7.97
CA THR A 59 -9.91 -3.83 8.61
C THR A 59 -8.54 -4.04 7.94
N VAL A 60 -8.18 -5.27 7.59
CA VAL A 60 -6.93 -5.57 6.85
C VAL A 60 -6.88 -4.80 5.53
N TYR A 61 -7.92 -4.90 4.70
CA TYR A 61 -7.96 -4.20 3.41
C TYR A 61 -7.95 -2.69 3.57
N ALA A 62 -8.70 -2.15 4.53
CA ALA A 62 -8.75 -0.72 4.77
C ALA A 62 -7.35 -0.18 5.14
N VAL A 63 -6.67 -0.81 6.11
CA VAL A 63 -5.34 -0.37 6.55
C VAL A 63 -4.28 -0.59 5.47
N TRP A 64 -4.28 -1.75 4.80
CA TRP A 64 -3.33 -2.07 3.73
C TRP A 64 -3.42 -1.03 2.60
N THR A 65 -4.61 -0.83 2.03
CA THR A 65 -4.82 0.17 0.97
C THR A 65 -4.54 1.60 1.41
N GLY A 66 -4.79 1.95 2.68
CA GLY A 66 -4.45 3.26 3.23
C GLY A 66 -2.94 3.52 3.23
N ILE A 67 -2.16 2.56 3.73
CA ILE A 67 -0.70 2.63 3.75
C ILE A 67 -0.17 2.70 2.31
N GLY A 68 -0.65 1.82 1.43
CA GLY A 68 -0.30 1.81 0.01
C GLY A 68 -0.59 3.14 -0.68
N ALA A 69 -1.82 3.66 -0.57
CA ALA A 69 -2.23 4.90 -1.21
C ALA A 69 -1.40 6.11 -0.74
N ALA A 70 -1.22 6.28 0.57
CA ALA A 70 -0.42 7.38 1.11
C ALA A 70 1.04 7.25 0.71
N GLY A 71 1.61 6.07 0.88
CA GLY A 71 3.00 5.79 0.55
C GLY A 71 3.30 6.00 -0.93
N VAL A 72 2.48 5.45 -1.83
CA VAL A 72 2.64 5.60 -3.29
C VAL A 72 2.56 7.05 -3.73
N VAL A 73 1.71 7.86 -3.11
CA VAL A 73 1.62 9.30 -3.45
C VAL A 73 2.87 10.04 -3.00
N ILE A 74 3.35 9.78 -1.77
CA ILE A 74 4.56 10.39 -1.23
C ILE A 74 5.78 9.98 -2.06
N THR A 75 5.98 8.67 -2.27
CA THR A 75 7.10 8.16 -3.06
C THR A 75 6.98 8.51 -4.54
N GLY A 76 5.76 8.60 -5.06
CA GLY A 76 5.44 9.07 -6.40
C GLY A 76 5.94 10.49 -6.64
N ALA A 77 5.63 11.39 -5.71
CA ALA A 77 6.07 12.77 -5.74
C ALA A 77 7.60 12.90 -5.60
N ILE A 78 8.22 12.12 -4.71
CA ILE A 78 9.67 12.20 -4.46
C ILE A 78 10.48 11.59 -5.61
N LEU A 79 10.16 10.36 -6.02
CA LEU A 79 10.96 9.58 -6.97
C LEU A 79 10.64 9.88 -8.43
N PHE A 80 9.35 10.06 -8.76
CA PHE A 80 8.89 10.26 -10.13
C PHE A 80 8.50 11.71 -10.43
N LYS A 81 8.62 12.61 -9.44
CA LYS A 81 8.21 14.02 -9.55
C LYS A 81 6.77 14.18 -10.03
N ASP A 82 5.90 13.25 -9.59
CA ASP A 82 4.47 13.33 -9.92
C ASP A 82 3.87 14.63 -9.36
N PRO A 83 3.01 15.31 -10.13
CA PRO A 83 2.36 16.52 -9.65
C PRO A 83 1.48 16.21 -8.43
N LEU A 84 1.74 16.94 -7.34
CA LEU A 84 0.91 16.97 -6.14
C LEU A 84 -0.06 18.15 -6.25
N SER A 85 -1.26 17.88 -6.73
CA SER A 85 -2.32 18.89 -6.73
C SER A 85 -2.99 18.95 -5.36
N LEU A 86 -3.42 20.16 -4.96
CA LEU A 86 -4.14 20.37 -3.71
C LEU A 86 -5.38 19.45 -3.58
N PRO A 87 -6.21 19.25 -4.63
CA PRO A 87 -7.33 18.31 -4.56
C PRO A 87 -6.89 16.87 -4.27
N ARG A 88 -5.79 16.40 -4.86
CA ARG A 88 -5.28 15.04 -4.66
C ARG A 88 -4.90 14.81 -3.20
N ILE A 89 -4.24 15.78 -2.58
CA ILE A 89 -3.86 15.72 -1.16
C ILE A 89 -5.12 15.66 -0.28
N VAL A 90 -6.11 16.52 -0.55
CA VAL A 90 -7.38 16.55 0.21
C VAL A 90 -8.11 15.20 0.14
N PHE A 91 -8.27 14.62 -1.05
CA PHE A 91 -8.97 13.34 -1.19
C PHE A 91 -8.23 12.16 -0.57
N ILE A 92 -6.89 12.15 -0.61
CA ILE A 92 -6.10 11.14 0.10
C ILE A 92 -6.27 11.28 1.61
N SER A 93 -6.25 12.50 2.15
CA SER A 93 -6.50 12.74 3.57
C SER A 93 -7.89 12.26 3.99
N LEU A 94 -8.92 12.54 3.18
CA LEU A 94 -10.29 12.03 3.42
C LEU A 94 -10.37 10.50 3.38
N LEU A 95 -9.66 9.87 2.45
CA LEU A 95 -9.56 8.41 2.36
C LEU A 95 -8.92 7.83 3.64
N LEU A 96 -7.82 8.41 4.11
CA LEU A 96 -7.16 7.98 5.35
C LEU A 96 -8.06 8.16 6.58
N ILE A 97 -8.76 9.29 6.68
CA ILE A 97 -9.73 9.54 7.76
C ILE A 97 -10.86 8.50 7.72
N SER A 98 -11.36 8.16 6.53
CA SER A 98 -12.43 7.18 6.36
C SER A 98 -11.98 5.78 6.80
N ILE A 99 -10.75 5.38 6.48
CA ILE A 99 -10.14 4.11 6.93
C ILE A 99 -10.04 4.06 8.45
N ILE A 100 -9.58 5.16 9.08
CA ILE A 100 -9.49 5.26 10.53
C ILE A 100 -10.90 5.16 11.14
N GLY A 101 -11.89 5.85 10.57
CA GLY A 101 -13.28 5.76 11.01
C GLY A 101 -13.84 4.33 10.94
N LEU A 102 -13.52 3.60 9.86
CA LEU A 102 -13.94 2.21 9.70
C LEU A 102 -13.40 1.31 10.83
N LYS A 103 -12.13 1.50 11.22
CA LYS A 103 -11.50 0.77 12.32
C LYS A 103 -12.19 1.00 13.68
N PHE A 104 -12.85 2.14 13.88
CA PHE A 104 -13.58 2.42 15.13
C PHE A 104 -15.05 2.00 15.07
N SER A 105 -15.54 1.60 13.89
CA SER A 105 -16.92 1.16 13.67
C SER A 105 -17.07 -0.37 13.64
N GLU A 106 -15.97 -1.12 13.64
CA GLU A 106 -15.89 -2.57 13.87
C GLU A 106 -15.33 -2.86 15.27
#